data_AF-A0A847MVG3-F1
#
_entry.id   AF-A0A847MVG3-F1
#
_cell.length_a   1.000
_cell.length_b   1.000
_cell.length_c   1.000
_cell.angle_alpha   90.00
_cell.angle_beta   90.00
_cell.angle_gamma   90.00
#
_symmetry.space_group_name_H-M   'P 1'
#
loop_
_entity.id
_entity.type
_entity.pdbx_description
1 polymer ?
#
loop_
_entity_poly.entity_id
_entity_poly.type
_entity_poly.pdbx_seq_one_letter_code
_entity_poly.pdbx_strand_id
1 'polypeptide(L)'
;MLAGPSGAGKTRLSSRLQEAHGWPIVRLDDFYRDHHDSALPRHETLDLPDWDHPDSWNAVAALEALEELVTTGRTTTPTYDISTSQATGTTEVTCRESDLVLAEGIFAAELIAPLRERGLLRAAYCVRSGRLKTFALRLVRDLAER
;
A
#
# COMPACT_ATOMS: atom_id res chain seq x y z
N MET A 1 5.29 8.38 -3.68
CA MET A 1 5.43 6.92 -3.43
C MET A 1 6.35 6.66 -2.25
N LEU A 2 5.88 5.90 -1.28
CA LEU A 2 6.68 5.37 -0.16
C LEU A 2 6.78 3.85 -0.30
N ALA A 3 7.94 3.36 -0.74
CA ALA A 3 8.23 1.95 -0.90
C ALA A 3 9.12 1.45 0.25
N GLY A 4 9.18 0.14 0.43
CA GLY A 4 10.02 -0.49 1.45
C GLY A 4 9.35 -1.71 2.07
N PRO A 5 10.11 -2.54 2.80
CA PRO A 5 9.56 -3.76 3.37
C PRO A 5 8.47 -3.47 4.42
N SER A 6 7.65 -4.48 4.72
CA SER A 6 6.74 -4.41 5.86
C SER A 6 7.53 -4.12 7.15
N GLY A 7 6.96 -3.29 8.04
CA GLY A 7 7.62 -2.86 9.28
C GLY A 7 8.73 -1.81 9.12
N ALA A 8 9.05 -1.35 7.90
CA ALA A 8 10.09 -0.33 7.69
C ALA A 8 9.74 1.08 8.24
N GLY A 9 8.49 1.29 8.65
CA GLY A 9 8.00 2.58 9.13
C GLY A 9 7.37 3.48 8.05
N LYS A 10 6.95 2.91 6.91
CA LYS A 10 6.20 3.63 5.85
C LYS A 10 4.95 4.32 6.41
N THR A 11 4.07 3.54 7.05
CA THR A 11 2.83 4.02 7.66
C THR A 11 3.08 5.10 8.72
N ARG A 12 4.14 4.95 9.52
CA ARG A 12 4.51 5.98 10.49
C ARG A 12 4.94 7.29 9.80
N LEU A 13 5.67 7.20 8.68
CA LEU A 13 6.08 8.37 7.92
C LEU A 13 4.88 9.03 7.24
N SER A 14 4.00 8.26 6.59
CA SER A 14 2.81 8.79 5.93
C SER A 14 1.84 9.43 6.94
N SER A 15 1.56 8.81 8.08
CA SER A 15 0.72 9.41 9.13
C SER A 15 1.28 10.74 9.63
N ARG A 16 2.60 10.85 9.84
CA ARG A 16 3.22 12.13 10.27
C ARG A 16 3.14 13.22 9.19
N LEU A 17 3.25 12.85 7.92
CA LEU A 17 3.11 13.79 6.81
C LEU A 17 1.65 14.22 6.65
N GLN A 18 0.70 13.31 6.84
CA GLN A 18 -0.73 13.63 6.90
C GLN A 18 -1.04 14.57 8.06
N GLU A 19 -0.55 14.31 9.27
CA GLU A 19 -0.73 15.19 10.43
C GLU A 19 -0.14 16.59 10.18
N ALA A 20 1.04 16.67 9.55
CA ALA A 20 1.74 17.93 9.33
C ALA A 20 1.18 18.76 8.15
N HIS A 21 0.66 18.11 7.12
CA HIS A 21 0.30 18.76 5.85
C HIS A 21 -1.15 18.54 5.40
N GLY A 22 -1.89 17.63 6.04
CA GLY A 22 -3.24 17.24 5.61
C GLY A 22 -3.27 16.36 4.36
N TRP A 23 -2.12 15.87 3.89
CA TRP A 23 -2.01 15.09 2.67
C TRP A 23 -2.72 13.73 2.76
N PRO A 24 -3.49 13.33 1.75
CA PRO A 24 -4.21 12.06 1.76
C PRO A 24 -3.26 10.88 1.60
N ILE A 25 -3.64 9.76 2.21
CA ILE A 25 -2.89 8.50 2.15
C ILE A 25 -3.70 7.49 1.35
N VAL A 26 -3.05 6.85 0.38
CA VAL A 26 -3.58 5.66 -0.31
C VAL A 26 -2.74 4.46 0.10
N ARG A 27 -3.36 3.52 0.81
CA ARG A 27 -2.73 2.27 1.24
C ARG A 27 -2.85 1.25 0.10
N LEU A 28 -1.76 1.00 -0.59
CA LEU A 28 -1.72 0.06 -1.72
C LEU A 28 -1.89 -1.39 -1.27
N ASP A 29 -1.57 -1.68 -0.01
CA ASP A 29 -1.86 -2.98 0.60
C ASP A 29 -3.38 -3.23 0.67
N ASP A 30 -4.24 -2.22 0.55
CA ASP A 30 -5.69 -2.44 0.51
C ASP A 30 -6.16 -3.02 -0.83
N PHE A 31 -5.28 -3.09 -1.84
CA PHE A 31 -5.56 -3.68 -3.16
C PHE A 31 -5.09 -5.14 -3.28
N TYR A 32 -4.78 -5.82 -2.17
CA TYR A 32 -4.58 -7.27 -2.20
C TYR A 32 -5.81 -7.99 -2.76
N ARG A 33 -5.58 -9.11 -3.44
CA ARG A 33 -6.67 -10.01 -3.86
C ARG A 33 -7.26 -10.70 -2.63
N ASP A 34 -8.51 -11.11 -2.73
CA ASP A 34 -9.14 -11.93 -1.71
C ASP A 34 -8.51 -13.33 -1.68
N HIS A 35 -8.47 -13.94 -0.50
CA HIS A 35 -7.92 -15.29 -0.29
C HIS A 35 -8.52 -16.36 -1.23
N HIS A 36 -9.78 -16.17 -1.63
CA HIS A 36 -10.52 -17.08 -2.51
C HIS A 36 -10.52 -16.64 -3.98
N ASP A 37 -9.80 -15.57 -4.35
CA ASP A 37 -9.66 -15.16 -5.74
C ASP A 37 -8.90 -16.25 -6.53
N SER A 38 -9.51 -16.73 -7.61
CA SER A 38 -8.91 -17.73 -8.50
C SER A 38 -7.61 -17.26 -9.19
N ALA A 39 -7.40 -15.95 -9.30
CA ALA A 39 -6.20 -15.37 -9.87
C ALA A 39 -5.09 -15.15 -8.83
N LEU A 40 -5.33 -15.43 -7.55
CA LEU A 40 -4.33 -15.34 -6.49
C LEU A 40 -3.26 -16.44 -6.71
N PRO A 41 -1.98 -16.07 -6.90
CA PRO A 41 -0.91 -17.05 -7.03
C PRO A 41 -0.81 -17.96 -5.81
N ARG A 42 -0.44 -19.22 -6.05
CA ARG A 42 -0.22 -20.20 -5.00
C ARG A 42 1.18 -20.77 -5.09
N HIS A 43 1.75 -21.06 -3.93
CA HIS A 43 3.04 -21.70 -3.81
C HIS A 43 2.99 -23.11 -4.39
N GLU A 44 3.86 -23.41 -5.37
CA GLU A 44 3.85 -24.65 -6.15
C GLU A 44 3.90 -25.92 -5.29
N THR A 45 4.54 -25.85 -4.12
CA THR A 45 4.75 -27.02 -3.24
C THR A 45 3.82 -27.10 -2.03
N LEU A 46 3.21 -25.99 -1.60
CA LEU A 46 2.45 -25.92 -0.35
C LEU A 46 0.94 -25.72 -0.57
N ASP A 47 0.52 -25.39 -1.80
CA ASP A 47 -0.87 -25.02 -2.15
C ASP A 47 -1.45 -23.91 -1.24
N LEU A 48 -0.56 -23.05 -0.73
CA LEU A 48 -0.91 -21.86 0.04
C LEU A 48 -0.79 -20.63 -0.85
N PRO A 49 -1.58 -19.56 -0.62
CA PRO A 49 -1.39 -18.29 -1.31
C PRO A 49 0.04 -17.76 -1.20
N ASP A 50 0.58 -17.28 -2.32
CA ASP A 50 1.85 -16.57 -2.39
C ASP A 50 1.60 -15.06 -2.39
N TRP A 51 1.61 -14.47 -1.20
CA TRP A 51 1.37 -13.04 -0.97
C TRP A 51 2.58 -12.14 -1.30
N ASP A 52 3.74 -12.74 -1.57
CA ASP A 52 4.94 -12.02 -2.01
C ASP A 52 5.01 -11.94 -3.55
N HIS A 53 4.13 -12.65 -4.27
CA HIS A 53 4.05 -12.60 -5.72
C HIS A 53 3.43 -11.28 -6.22
N PRO A 54 3.98 -10.60 -7.24
CA PRO A 54 3.43 -9.36 -7.80
C PRO A 54 1.96 -9.44 -8.24
N ASP A 55 1.50 -10.62 -8.65
CA ASP A 55 0.10 -10.83 -9.04
C ASP A 55 -0.87 -11.07 -7.86
N SER A 56 -0.38 -11.07 -6.60
CA SER A 56 -1.21 -11.24 -5.42
C SER A 56 -2.08 -10.03 -5.08
N TRP A 57 -1.86 -8.90 -5.78
CA TRP A 57 -2.60 -7.66 -5.59
C TRP A 57 -3.02 -7.09 -6.95
N ASN A 58 -4.01 -6.21 -6.95
CA ASN A 58 -4.54 -5.59 -8.17
C ASN A 58 -3.82 -4.27 -8.47
N ALA A 59 -2.61 -4.37 -9.04
CA ALA A 59 -1.78 -3.22 -9.42
C ALA A 59 -2.50 -2.28 -10.40
N VAL A 60 -3.34 -2.82 -11.30
CA VAL A 60 -4.11 -2.04 -12.27
C VAL A 60 -5.13 -1.17 -11.56
N ALA A 61 -5.96 -1.76 -10.69
CA ALA A 61 -6.96 -0.99 -9.93
C ALA A 61 -6.31 0.04 -9.00
N ALA A 62 -5.15 -0.28 -8.41
CA ALA A 62 -4.41 0.68 -7.58
C ALA A 62 -3.89 1.86 -8.40
N LEU A 63 -3.38 1.62 -9.61
CA LEU A 63 -2.92 2.66 -10.52
C LEU A 63 -4.07 3.55 -10.98
N GLU A 64 -5.21 2.96 -11.36
CA GLU A 64 -6.42 3.67 -11.76
C GLU A 64 -6.97 4.55 -10.64
N ALA A 65 -7.02 4.04 -9.40
CA ALA A 65 -7.48 4.82 -8.25
C ALA A 65 -6.54 6.02 -7.96
N LEU A 66 -5.23 5.85 -8.09
CA LEU A 66 -4.28 6.96 -7.93
C LEU A 66 -4.43 8.01 -9.03
N GLU A 67 -4.62 7.57 -10.28
CA GLU A 67 -4.86 8.47 -11.41
C GLU A 67 -6.18 9.23 -11.27
N GLU A 68 -7.26 8.54 -10.91
CA GLU A 68 -8.57 9.16 -10.66
C GLU A 68 -8.47 10.19 -9.52
N LEU A 69 -7.80 9.86 -8.42
CA LEU A 69 -7.62 10.77 -7.29
C LEU A 69 -6.89 12.05 -7.71
N VAL A 70 -5.76 11.92 -8.41
CA VAL A 70 -4.94 13.07 -8.81
C VAL A 70 -5.64 13.92 -9.88
N THR A 71 -6.43 13.31 -10.77
CA THR A 71 -7.08 14.02 -11.89
C THR A 71 -8.45 14.60 -11.54
N THR A 72 -9.19 13.98 -10.63
CA THR A 72 -10.57 14.38 -10.30
C THR A 72 -10.72 14.93 -8.88
N GLY A 73 -9.72 14.74 -8.02
CA GLY A 73 -9.75 15.13 -6.61
C GLY A 73 -10.43 14.12 -5.68
N ARG A 74 -10.93 12.99 -6.19
CA ARG A 74 -11.51 11.91 -5.38
C ARG A 74 -11.32 10.54 -6.03
N THR A 75 -11.33 9.49 -5.23
CA THR A 75 -11.42 8.10 -5.70
C THR A 75 -12.04 7.23 -4.61
N THR A 76 -12.44 6.01 -4.97
CA THR A 76 -12.85 4.98 -4.02
C THR A 76 -11.78 3.89 -3.95
N THR A 77 -11.25 3.63 -2.77
CA THR A 77 -10.31 2.53 -2.54
C THR A 77 -10.98 1.41 -1.76
N PRO A 78 -10.52 0.15 -1.88
CA PRO A 78 -11.00 -0.92 -1.02
C PRO A 78 -10.65 -0.65 0.45
N THR A 79 -11.42 -1.24 1.35
CA THR A 79 -11.05 -1.41 2.76
C THR A 79 -10.72 -2.89 2.95
N TYR A 80 -9.44 -3.22 3.11
CA TYR A 80 -8.99 -4.61 3.19
C TYR A 80 -8.73 -5.03 4.63
N ASP A 81 -9.27 -6.18 5.01
CA ASP A 81 -8.99 -6.79 6.31
C ASP A 81 -7.96 -7.92 6.13
N ILE A 82 -6.74 -7.68 6.60
CA ILE A 82 -5.64 -8.65 6.53
C ILE A 82 -5.96 -9.91 7.35
N SER A 83 -6.75 -9.81 8.43
CA SER A 83 -7.06 -10.96 9.29
C SER A 83 -7.96 -11.97 8.60
N THR A 84 -8.86 -11.50 7.73
CA THR A 84 -9.74 -12.33 6.90
C THR A 84 -9.21 -12.48 5.47
N SER A 85 -8.16 -11.75 5.11
CA SER A 85 -7.55 -11.73 3.77
C SER A 85 -8.59 -11.46 2.68
N GLN A 86 -9.44 -10.45 2.90
CA GLN A 86 -10.52 -10.08 2.00
C GLN A 86 -10.87 -8.59 2.12
N ALA A 87 -11.31 -8.00 0.99
CA ALA A 87 -11.95 -6.70 0.99
C ALA A 87 -13.30 -6.74 1.75
N THR A 88 -13.45 -5.87 2.74
CA THR A 88 -14.66 -5.78 3.59
C THR A 88 -15.57 -4.62 3.22
N GLY A 89 -15.14 -3.79 2.28
CA GLY A 89 -15.89 -2.63 1.81
C GLY A 89 -15.01 -1.71 1.00
N THR A 90 -15.41 -0.45 0.95
CA THR A 90 -14.67 0.62 0.29
C THR A 90 -14.66 1.87 1.15
N THR A 91 -13.71 2.76 0.87
CA THR A 91 -13.60 4.07 1.48
C THR A 91 -13.31 5.12 0.42
N GLU A 92 -13.87 6.31 0.60
CA GLU A 92 -13.57 7.43 -0.28
C GLU A 92 -12.31 8.16 0.19
N VAL A 93 -11.42 8.44 -0.76
CA VAL A 93 -10.26 9.29 -0.57
C VAL A 93 -10.46 10.56 -1.40
N THR A 94 -10.18 11.71 -0.80
CA THR A 94 -10.25 13.02 -1.49
C THR A 94 -8.94 13.76 -1.35
N CYS A 95 -8.63 14.63 -2.32
CA CYS A 95 -7.48 15.50 -2.29
C CYS A 95 -7.83 16.89 -2.85
N ARG A 96 -7.09 17.90 -2.41
CA ARG A 96 -7.09 19.24 -3.00
C ARG A 96 -6.09 19.29 -4.14
N GLU A 97 -6.25 20.25 -5.05
CA GLU A 97 -5.33 20.44 -6.19
C GLU A 97 -3.86 20.65 -5.77
N SER A 98 -3.62 21.23 -4.60
CA SER A 98 -2.28 21.50 -4.07
C SER A 98 -1.69 20.38 -3.21
N ASP A 99 -2.45 19.33 -2.93
CA ASP A 99 -2.01 18.24 -2.06
C ASP A 99 -1.01 17.32 -2.79
N LEU A 100 -0.11 16.71 -2.02
CA LEU A 100 0.60 15.51 -2.48
C LEU A 100 -0.14 14.27 -2.01
N VAL A 101 -0.39 13.31 -2.90
CA VAL A 101 -0.94 12.01 -2.52
C VAL A 101 0.17 11.09 -2.02
N LEU A 102 0.01 10.59 -0.79
CA LEU A 102 0.92 9.64 -0.16
C LEU A 102 0.48 8.21 -0.44
N ALA A 103 0.96 7.62 -1.53
CA ALA A 103 0.77 6.20 -1.81
C ALA A 103 1.87 5.35 -1.15
N GLU A 104 1.49 4.37 -0.34
CA GLU A 104 2.39 3.46 0.36
C GLU A 104 1.96 1.99 0.30
N GLY A 105 2.93 1.08 0.33
CA GLY A 105 2.68 -0.37 0.35
C GLY A 105 3.94 -1.17 0.11
N ILE A 106 3.89 -2.49 0.24
CA ILE A 106 5.04 -3.36 -0.03
C ILE A 106 5.36 -3.40 -1.54
N PHE A 107 4.33 -3.44 -2.38
CA PHE A 107 4.43 -3.40 -3.84
C PHE A 107 4.43 -1.99 -4.43
N ALA A 108 4.55 -0.95 -3.60
CA ALA A 108 4.61 0.45 -4.06
C ALA A 108 5.69 0.72 -5.12
N ALA A 109 6.76 -0.09 -5.16
CA ALA A 109 7.79 0.04 -6.17
C ALA A 109 7.29 -0.27 -7.59
N GLU A 110 6.30 -1.15 -7.74
CA GLU A 110 5.78 -1.58 -9.03
C GLU A 110 5.04 -0.46 -9.76
N LEU A 111 4.41 0.44 -9.03
CA LEU A 111 3.71 1.58 -9.64
C LEU A 111 4.63 2.76 -9.99
N ILE A 112 5.91 2.73 -9.62
CA ILE A 112 6.82 3.87 -9.87
C ILE A 112 6.98 4.13 -11.37
N ALA A 113 7.25 3.10 -12.16
CA ALA A 113 7.40 3.24 -13.61
C ALA A 113 6.12 3.72 -14.29
N PRO A 114 4.95 3.07 -14.13
CA PRO A 114 3.72 3.52 -14.80
C PRO A 114 3.26 4.91 -14.34
N LEU A 115 3.41 5.27 -13.05
CA LEU A 115 3.09 6.63 -12.58
C LEU A 115 4.03 7.67 -13.18
N ARG A 116 5.31 7.33 -13.39
CA ARG A 116 6.27 8.24 -14.04
C ARG A 116 5.93 8.45 -15.51
N GLU A 117 5.60 7.38 -16.23
CA GLU A 117 5.22 7.42 -17.65
C GLU A 117 3.98 8.28 -17.87
N ARG A 118 3.03 8.26 -16.93
CA ARG A 118 1.83 9.11 -16.94
C ARG A 118 2.05 10.54 -16.44
N GLY A 119 3.26 10.87 -15.98
CA GLY A 119 3.57 12.20 -15.41
C GLY A 119 2.95 12.45 -14.03
N LEU A 120 2.45 11.42 -13.36
CA LEU A 120 1.76 11.50 -12.06
C LEU A 120 2.72 11.33 -10.87
N LEU A 121 3.93 10.82 -11.10
CA LEU A 121 4.92 10.62 -10.04
C LEU A 121 5.67 11.91 -9.69
N ARG A 122 5.39 12.49 -8.52
CA ARG A 122 6.19 13.59 -7.96
C ARG A 122 7.56 13.13 -7.45
N ALA A 123 7.59 12.08 -6.63
CA ALA A 123 8.80 11.52 -6.04
C ALA A 123 8.55 10.09 -5.52
N ALA A 124 9.62 9.30 -5.46
CA ALA A 124 9.63 7.97 -4.86
C ALA A 124 10.72 7.86 -3.80
N TYR A 125 10.34 7.42 -2.60
CA TYR A 125 11.24 7.24 -1.47
C TYR A 125 11.20 5.79 -1.01
N CYS A 126 12.37 5.18 -0.83
CA CYS A 126 12.51 3.87 -0.20
C CYS A 126 12.76 4.07 1.30
N VAL A 127 11.76 3.77 2.12
CA VAL A 127 11.88 3.82 3.57
C VAL A 127 12.57 2.56 4.06
N ARG A 128 13.68 2.74 4.78
CA ARG A 128 14.46 1.65 5.37
C ARG A 128 14.71 1.93 6.84
N SER A 129 14.45 0.96 7.70
CA SER A 129 14.98 0.88 9.05
C SER A 129 16.05 -0.22 9.10
N GLY A 130 17.13 -0.01 9.86
CA GLY A 130 18.19 -1.01 10.00
C GLY A 130 17.61 -2.35 10.45
N ARG A 131 18.03 -3.45 9.80
CA ARG A 131 17.46 -4.80 9.93
C ARG A 131 17.18 -5.22 11.39
N LEU A 132 18.10 -4.94 12.30
CA LEU A 132 17.98 -5.26 13.73
C LEU A 132 16.92 -4.43 14.46
N LYS A 133 16.77 -3.16 14.09
CA LYS A 133 15.75 -2.27 14.66
C LYS A 133 14.34 -2.68 14.20
N THR A 134 14.19 -3.08 12.93
CA THR A 134 12.92 -3.61 12.40
C THR A 134 12.51 -4.89 13.11
N PHE A 135 13.46 -5.81 13.31
CA PHE A 135 13.23 -7.05 14.06
C PHE A 135 12.83 -6.79 15.52
N ALA A 136 13.57 -5.93 16.22
CA ALA A 136 13.27 -5.60 17.62
C ALA A 136 11.89 -4.90 17.77
N LEU A 137 11.53 -3.99 16.86
CA LEU A 137 10.22 -3.34 16.87
C LEU A 137 9.07 -4.31 16.56
N ARG A 138 9.26 -5.26 15.63
CA ARG A 138 8.28 -6.32 15.37
C ARG A 138 8.09 -7.21 16.59
N LEU A 139 9.19 -7.66 17.21
CA LEU A 139 9.14 -8.48 18.40
C LEU A 139 8.40 -7.80 19.56
N VAL A 140 8.63 -6.50 19.78
CA VAL A 140 7.93 -5.74 20.83
C VAL A 140 6.43 -5.59 20.54
N ARG A 141 6.05 -5.33 19.29
CA ARG A 141 4.63 -5.24 18.90
C ARG A 141 3.90 -6.57 19.09
N ASP A 142 4.49 -7.66 18.60
CA ASP A 142 3.88 -9.00 18.67
C ASP A 142 3.75 -9.49 20.13
N LEU A 143 4.55 -8.95 21.06
CA LEU A 143 4.44 -9.19 22.50
C LEU A 143 3.40 -8.29 23.20
N ALA A 144 3.00 -7.17 22.59
CA ALA A 144 2.01 -6.23 23.15
C ALA A 144 0.58 -6.53 22.69
N GLU A 145 0.39 -7.29 21.61
CA GLU A 145 -0.91 -7.74 21.10
C GLU A 145 -1.38 -9.07 21.73
N ARG A 146 -0.79 -9.48 22.87
CA ARG A 146 -1.26 -10.58 23.75
C ARG A 146 -1.89 -10.03 25.02
#